data_AF-A0AA85B2R2-F1
#
_entry.id   AF-A0AA85B2R2-F1
#
_cell.length_a   1.000
_cell.length_b   1.000
_cell.length_c   1.000
_cell.angle_alpha   90.00
_cell.angle_beta   90.00
_cell.angle_gamma   90.00
#
_symmetry.space_group_name_H-M   'P 1'
#
loop_
_entity.id
_entity.type
_entity.pdbx_description
1 polymer ?
#
loop_
_entity_poly.entity_id
_entity_poly.type
_entity_poly.pdbx_seq_one_letter_code
_entity_poly.pdbx_strand_id
1 'polypeptide(L)'
;MSEIAYKQLHQFHCGALAFPERSSLVSICPHGCFVCVSDRGLLLYDTKYYLEATGICKLRRDKPLPDHKPNIVVSSIDPIIWTAFNSDGLILAVLTSSESRGTFANLLNVVDLVKSGSTDLSNISRSIRVCGGETSLWRLRDFAWSPTDPTTFVVVLDSGAVRLFNFPPDGSKSITLVGQLSATADCRCVSWSPKGKQLAICLNGSLSTANGIVQGPLILQVDPQLQQKRIVPLGHLFESNHDWKNSLPVDLLWTSSYNFLLAIKQSVNEVHSDCLTNVLYISTTSKSPEPSAVSFGNLSSHMDHNKVQYYFRFLGPNHVIVTLACVGEEVIVLKLPTTSGSLPQVVMSIELPADGCAMSMDVGVLQNKTDESVETSLIYFLTYLSNGNICPYLLNSNDQLNLLNLNNPKLISLPIPKPVVLSTTEKSPLNTPKSPTLISASNNNPAVSMMMMMTNQAKQNVITTSVDSANDQHRVSEFLPVNTAICSGNSSSNNSSSLQSITSSIPLSSLNKISTESKLSSSLHKNTITNSSVNHINSVNSTIVPVNKENSIHQCKTPINHLVIYHYLNLYN
;
A
#
# COMPACT_ATOMS: atom_id res chain seq x y z
N MET A 1 -24.41 4.07 -20.83
CA MET A 1 -23.33 4.17 -19.83
C MET A 1 -23.37 2.90 -19.01
N SER A 2 -22.25 2.21 -18.80
CA SER A 2 -22.21 1.03 -17.92
C SER A 2 -22.37 1.50 -16.48
N GLU A 3 -23.56 1.33 -15.92
CA GLU A 3 -23.80 1.63 -14.51
C GLU A 3 -23.11 0.54 -13.68
N ILE A 4 -22.08 0.94 -12.93
CA ILE A 4 -21.53 0.12 -11.85
C ILE A 4 -22.40 0.46 -10.64
N ALA A 5 -22.84 -0.55 -9.90
CA ALA A 5 -23.55 -0.42 -8.64
C ALA A 5 -22.81 -1.20 -7.56
N TYR A 6 -23.00 -0.82 -6.29
CA TYR A 6 -22.39 -1.54 -5.18
C TYR A 6 -23.44 -1.94 -4.13
N LYS A 7 -23.09 -2.96 -3.34
CA LYS A 7 -23.85 -3.41 -2.18
C LYS A 7 -22.91 -3.68 -1.02
N GLN A 8 -22.97 -2.84 0.01
CA GLN A 8 -22.27 -3.07 1.27
C GLN A 8 -22.81 -4.34 1.93
N LEU A 9 -21.93 -5.22 2.42
CA LEU A 9 -22.26 -6.42 3.18
C LEU A 9 -22.14 -6.17 4.69
N HIS A 10 -22.50 -7.15 5.53
CA HIS A 10 -22.36 -6.99 6.98
C HIS A 10 -20.88 -6.92 7.36
N GLN A 11 -20.54 -5.95 8.20
CA GLN A 11 -19.19 -5.84 8.78
C GLN A 11 -18.90 -7.02 9.70
N PHE A 12 -17.64 -7.26 10.06
CA PHE A 12 -17.27 -8.15 11.17
C PHE A 12 -15.97 -7.66 11.81
N HIS A 13 -15.78 -8.02 13.09
CA HIS A 13 -14.68 -7.51 13.89
C HIS A 13 -13.45 -8.43 13.82
N CYS A 14 -12.27 -7.85 13.58
CA CYS A 14 -10.97 -8.54 13.54
C CYS A 14 -9.97 -8.04 14.60
N GLY A 15 -10.34 -7.03 15.40
CA GLY A 15 -9.48 -6.40 16.40
C GLY A 15 -8.89 -5.08 15.92
N ALA A 16 -8.90 -4.06 16.77
CA ALA A 16 -8.25 -2.79 16.45
C ALA A 16 -6.73 -2.94 16.58
N LEU A 17 -5.99 -2.43 15.60
CA LEU A 17 -4.54 -2.48 15.57
C LEU A 17 -3.98 -1.06 15.69
N ALA A 18 -3.06 -0.87 16.63
CA ALA A 18 -2.33 0.38 16.77
C ALA A 18 -1.21 0.41 15.72
N PHE A 19 -1.49 0.91 14.52
CA PHE A 19 -0.46 1.05 13.48
C PHE A 19 -0.18 2.52 13.16
N PRO A 20 1.04 2.99 13.46
CA PRO A 20 1.50 4.30 13.02
C PRO A 20 2.14 4.29 11.61
N GLU A 21 2.17 3.14 10.92
CA GLU A 21 3.01 2.90 9.74
C GLU A 21 2.24 2.35 8.53
N ARG A 22 2.88 2.39 7.35
CA ARG A 22 2.36 1.81 6.10
C ARG A 22 2.12 0.31 6.25
N SER A 23 0.99 -0.17 5.77
CA SER A 23 0.58 -1.57 5.97
C SER A 23 -0.28 -2.12 4.83
N SER A 24 -0.53 -3.43 4.83
CA SER A 24 -1.55 -4.07 3.99
C SER A 24 -2.09 -5.25 4.78
N LEU A 25 -3.27 -5.08 5.37
CA LEU A 25 -3.79 -5.93 6.46
C LEU A 25 -4.91 -6.86 6.04
N VAL A 26 -5.34 -6.76 4.78
CA VAL A 26 -6.34 -7.65 4.18
C VAL A 26 -5.84 -8.11 2.83
N SER A 27 -6.08 -9.38 2.49
CA SER A 27 -5.76 -9.93 1.18
C SER A 27 -6.78 -10.97 0.74
N ILE A 28 -7.13 -10.97 -0.53
CA ILE A 28 -8.14 -11.85 -1.11
C ILE A 28 -7.46 -12.90 -1.98
N CYS A 29 -7.81 -14.17 -1.75
CA CYS A 29 -7.35 -15.29 -2.55
C CYS A 29 -8.35 -15.57 -3.69
N PRO A 30 -7.89 -15.79 -4.93
CA PRO A 30 -8.77 -16.18 -6.04
C PRO A 30 -9.49 -17.52 -5.79
N HIS A 31 -8.97 -18.38 -4.91
CA HIS A 31 -9.55 -19.69 -4.59
C HIS A 31 -10.68 -19.65 -3.54
N GLY A 32 -11.27 -18.48 -3.30
CA GLY A 32 -12.49 -18.36 -2.49
C GLY A 32 -12.27 -18.22 -0.99
N CYS A 33 -11.14 -17.66 -0.58
CA CYS A 33 -10.91 -17.25 0.80
C CYS A 33 -10.26 -15.88 0.87
N PHE A 34 -10.20 -15.30 2.06
CA PHE A 34 -9.47 -14.07 2.32
C PHE A 34 -8.84 -14.12 3.71
N VAL A 35 -7.84 -13.28 3.92
CA VAL A 35 -7.15 -13.15 5.20
C VAL A 35 -7.20 -11.73 5.71
N CYS A 36 -7.30 -11.60 7.03
CA CYS A 36 -7.25 -10.34 7.76
C CYS A 36 -6.22 -10.47 8.89
N VAL A 37 -5.54 -9.37 9.21
CA VAL A 37 -4.62 -9.32 10.35
C VAL A 37 -5.39 -9.00 11.64
N SER A 38 -4.93 -9.54 12.76
CA SER A 38 -5.38 -9.26 14.12
C SER A 38 -4.18 -9.02 15.04
N ASP A 39 -4.42 -8.58 16.27
CA ASP A 39 -3.37 -8.34 17.28
C ASP A 39 -2.56 -9.59 17.61
N ARG A 40 -3.14 -10.77 17.40
CA ARG A 40 -2.54 -12.08 17.72
C ARG A 40 -2.00 -12.83 16.50
N GLY A 41 -2.16 -12.31 15.29
CA GLY A 41 -1.70 -12.95 14.07
C GLY A 41 -2.68 -12.81 12.91
N LEU A 42 -2.81 -13.85 12.09
CA LEU A 42 -3.59 -13.85 10.85
C LEU A 42 -4.88 -14.67 11.01
N LEU A 43 -5.98 -14.15 10.47
CA LEU A 43 -7.30 -14.78 10.45
C LEU A 43 -7.67 -15.11 9.00
N LEU A 44 -7.96 -16.39 8.71
CA LEU A 44 -8.41 -16.83 7.39
C LEU A 44 -9.89 -17.16 7.43
N TYR A 45 -10.62 -16.66 6.43
CA TYR A 45 -12.06 -16.84 6.27
C TYR A 45 -12.37 -17.46 4.91
N ASP A 46 -13.30 -18.41 4.90
CA ASP A 46 -13.91 -18.91 3.67
C ASP A 46 -14.94 -17.88 3.15
N THR A 47 -14.78 -17.44 1.90
CA THR A 47 -15.63 -16.39 1.34
C THR A 47 -17.08 -16.85 1.20
N LYS A 48 -17.32 -18.12 0.85
CA LYS A 48 -18.70 -18.64 0.69
C LYS A 48 -19.41 -18.69 2.03
N TYR A 49 -18.74 -19.18 3.07
CA TYR A 49 -19.26 -19.22 4.42
C TYR A 49 -19.58 -17.83 4.97
N TYR A 50 -18.73 -16.84 4.70
CA TYR A 50 -19.01 -15.44 5.04
C TYR A 50 -20.24 -14.89 4.30
N LEU A 51 -20.37 -15.16 2.99
CA LEU A 51 -21.53 -14.73 2.20
C LEU A 51 -22.83 -15.39 2.65
N GLU A 52 -22.79 -16.68 3.01
CA GLU A 52 -23.92 -17.39 3.61
C GLU A 52 -24.33 -16.76 4.94
N ALA A 53 -23.38 -16.52 5.85
CA ALA A 53 -23.63 -15.87 7.14
C ALA A 53 -24.25 -14.48 6.98
N THR A 54 -23.76 -13.70 6.01
CA THR A 54 -24.32 -12.40 5.63
C THR A 54 -25.74 -12.51 5.08
N GLY A 55 -26.01 -13.54 4.26
CA GLY A 55 -27.33 -13.75 3.64
C GLY A 55 -28.43 -14.10 4.64
N ILE A 56 -28.09 -14.83 5.71
CA ILE A 56 -29.04 -15.23 6.75
C ILE A 56 -29.18 -14.20 7.89
N CYS A 57 -28.24 -13.27 8.01
CA CYS A 57 -28.23 -12.29 9.10
C CYS A 57 -29.40 -11.30 8.95
N LYS A 58 -30.24 -11.21 9.99
CA LYS A 58 -31.41 -10.31 10.04
C LYS A 58 -31.09 -8.92 10.60
N LEU A 59 -29.88 -8.70 11.10
CA LEU A 59 -29.47 -7.38 11.59
C LEU A 59 -29.36 -6.39 10.43
N ARG A 60 -29.46 -5.10 10.75
CA ARG A 60 -29.12 -4.05 9.79
C ARG A 60 -27.63 -4.14 9.42
N ARG A 61 -27.27 -3.71 8.20
CA ARG A 61 -25.91 -3.88 7.66
C ARG A 61 -24.83 -3.02 8.33
N ASP A 62 -25.25 -1.94 9.00
CA ASP A 62 -24.39 -1.12 9.86
C ASP A 62 -24.00 -1.85 11.16
N LYS A 63 -24.61 -3.00 11.46
CA LYS A 63 -24.23 -3.84 12.61
C LYS A 63 -23.32 -4.97 12.16
N PRO A 64 -22.24 -5.24 12.90
CA PRO A 64 -21.35 -6.34 12.57
C PRO A 64 -22.07 -7.69 12.71
N LEU A 65 -21.62 -8.69 11.96
CA LEU A 65 -22.05 -10.08 12.12
C LEU A 65 -21.69 -10.54 13.53
N PRO A 66 -22.69 -10.91 14.35
CA PRO A 66 -22.43 -11.43 15.68
C PRO A 66 -21.73 -12.80 15.55
N ASP A 67 -20.67 -13.00 16.33
CA ASP A 67 -19.97 -14.27 16.46
C ASP A 67 -19.41 -14.88 15.15
N HIS A 68 -19.15 -14.06 14.12
CA HIS A 68 -18.49 -14.55 12.90
C HIS A 68 -17.02 -14.87 13.19
N LYS A 69 -16.71 -16.16 13.30
CA LYS A 69 -15.36 -16.66 13.63
C LYS A 69 -14.56 -16.99 12.37
N PRO A 70 -13.23 -16.81 12.42
CA PRO A 70 -12.34 -17.28 11.38
C PRO A 70 -12.38 -18.80 11.25
N ASN A 71 -12.13 -19.30 10.04
CA ASN A 71 -12.00 -20.73 9.76
C ASN A 71 -10.66 -21.26 10.28
N ILE A 72 -9.59 -20.49 10.12
CA ILE A 72 -8.22 -20.82 10.54
C ILE A 72 -7.59 -19.59 11.19
N VAL A 73 -6.87 -19.81 12.28
CA VAL A 73 -6.09 -18.77 12.98
C VAL A 73 -4.62 -19.14 12.93
N VAL A 74 -3.78 -18.22 12.46
CA VAL A 74 -2.32 -18.37 12.48
C VAL A 74 -1.73 -17.39 13.47
N SER A 75 -1.22 -17.87 14.60
CA SER A 75 -0.59 -17.03 15.63
C SER A 75 0.76 -16.50 15.14
N SER A 76 1.05 -15.24 15.47
CA SER A 76 2.37 -14.63 15.21
C SER A 76 2.90 -13.95 16.46
N ILE A 77 4.19 -14.15 16.72
CA ILE A 77 4.90 -13.47 17.81
C ILE A 77 5.29 -12.04 17.40
N ASP A 78 5.67 -11.84 16.13
CA ASP A 78 5.95 -10.49 15.62
C ASP A 78 4.67 -9.86 15.07
N PRO A 79 4.55 -8.52 15.14
CA PRO A 79 3.52 -7.78 14.42
C PRO A 79 3.57 -8.09 12.92
N ILE A 80 2.40 -8.44 12.36
CA ILE A 80 2.21 -8.57 10.92
C ILE A 80 1.86 -7.19 10.37
N ILE A 81 2.61 -6.74 9.37
CA ILE A 81 2.43 -5.41 8.76
C ILE A 81 1.95 -5.49 7.30
N TRP A 82 2.13 -6.63 6.64
CA TRP A 82 1.73 -6.81 5.25
C TRP A 82 1.30 -8.23 4.97
N THR A 83 0.22 -8.39 4.24
CA THR A 83 -0.25 -9.65 3.66
C THR A 83 -0.47 -9.45 2.17
N ALA A 84 -0.16 -10.49 1.37
CA ALA A 84 -0.47 -10.50 -0.05
C ALA A 84 -0.41 -11.93 -0.61
N PHE A 85 -1.42 -12.34 -1.37
CA PHE A 85 -1.37 -13.56 -2.16
C PHE A 85 -0.56 -13.35 -3.45
N ASN A 86 0.19 -14.37 -3.85
CA ASN A 86 0.87 -14.38 -5.15
C ASN A 86 -0.14 -14.52 -6.32
N SER A 87 0.36 -14.44 -7.55
CA SER A 87 -0.48 -14.39 -8.76
C SER A 87 -1.35 -15.63 -8.99
N ASP A 88 -0.94 -16.80 -8.49
CA ASP A 88 -1.77 -18.00 -8.54
C ASP A 88 -2.65 -18.22 -7.30
N GLY A 89 -2.50 -17.40 -6.25
CA GLY A 89 -3.26 -17.48 -5.01
C GLY A 89 -2.87 -18.62 -4.06
N LEU A 90 -1.82 -19.38 -4.35
CA LEU A 90 -1.43 -20.56 -3.56
C LEU A 90 -0.40 -20.25 -2.48
N ILE A 91 0.33 -19.14 -2.62
CA ILE A 91 1.31 -18.68 -1.63
C ILE A 91 0.86 -17.35 -1.05
N LEU A 92 0.74 -17.32 0.27
CA LEU A 92 0.51 -16.10 1.03
C LEU A 92 1.86 -15.59 1.58
N ALA A 93 2.25 -14.38 1.20
CA ALA A 93 3.28 -13.65 1.92
C ALA A 93 2.67 -13.00 3.17
N VAL A 94 3.28 -13.26 4.32
CA VAL A 94 3.01 -12.59 5.60
C VAL A 94 4.30 -11.91 6.05
N LEU A 95 4.35 -10.59 5.97
CA LEU A 95 5.52 -9.83 6.38
C LEU A 95 5.38 -9.39 7.82
N THR A 96 6.38 -9.76 8.61
CA THR A 96 6.48 -9.39 10.02
C THR A 96 7.62 -8.43 10.24
N SER A 97 7.47 -7.54 11.22
CA SER A 97 8.40 -6.44 11.46
C SER A 97 8.50 -6.18 12.96
N SER A 98 9.70 -6.34 13.53
CA SER A 98 9.96 -6.04 14.94
C SER A 98 11.36 -5.50 15.16
N GLU A 99 11.56 -4.68 16.20
CA GLU A 99 12.84 -4.04 16.46
C GLU A 99 13.97 -5.04 16.75
N SER A 100 13.64 -6.16 17.39
CA SER A 100 14.61 -7.18 17.77
C SER A 100 15.00 -8.09 16.61
N ARG A 101 14.06 -8.39 15.70
CA ARG A 101 14.27 -9.37 14.62
C ARG A 101 14.46 -8.71 13.25
N GLY A 102 14.02 -7.48 13.05
CA GLY A 102 13.94 -6.85 11.74
C GLY A 102 12.73 -7.35 10.94
N THR A 103 12.74 -7.09 9.62
CA THR A 103 11.63 -7.51 8.74
C THR A 103 11.89 -8.88 8.12
N PHE A 104 10.88 -9.74 8.17
CA PHE A 104 10.85 -11.04 7.52
C PHE A 104 9.69 -11.14 6.54
N ALA A 105 9.93 -11.81 5.41
CA ALA A 105 8.86 -12.33 4.55
C ALA A 105 8.66 -13.81 4.86
N ASN A 106 7.47 -14.15 5.38
CA ASN A 106 7.08 -15.53 5.69
C ASN A 106 6.15 -16.01 4.56
N LEU A 107 6.56 -17.04 3.82
CA LEU A 107 5.80 -17.59 2.70
C LEU A 107 5.04 -18.83 3.17
N LEU A 108 3.71 -18.78 3.13
CA LEU A 108 2.83 -19.87 3.54
C LEU A 108 2.17 -20.50 2.31
N ASN A 109 2.24 -21.82 2.20
CA ASN A 109 1.42 -22.55 1.25
C ASN A 109 -0.01 -22.67 1.79
N VAL A 110 -0.98 -22.13 1.04
CA VAL A 110 -2.40 -22.09 1.45
C VAL A 110 -2.99 -23.49 1.57
N VAL A 111 -2.58 -24.42 0.69
CA VAL A 111 -3.04 -25.81 0.73
C VAL A 111 -2.55 -26.49 2.00
N ASP A 112 -1.29 -26.26 2.39
CA ASP A 112 -0.73 -26.85 3.60
C ASP A 112 -1.30 -26.21 4.86
N LEU A 113 -1.59 -24.90 4.83
CA LEU A 113 -2.29 -24.20 5.90
C LEU A 113 -3.70 -24.79 6.10
N VAL A 114 -4.47 -24.98 5.03
CA VAL A 114 -5.81 -25.57 5.10
C VAL A 114 -5.79 -26.99 5.67
N LYS A 115 -4.79 -27.79 5.31
CA LYS A 115 -4.61 -29.15 5.87
C LYS A 115 -4.21 -29.13 7.34
N SER A 116 -3.35 -28.20 7.73
CA SER A 116 -2.83 -28.10 9.11
C SER A 116 -3.85 -27.50 10.08
N GLY A 117 -4.72 -26.62 9.58
CA GLY A 117 -5.63 -25.84 10.42
C GLY A 117 -4.90 -24.74 11.19
N SER A 118 -5.48 -24.34 12.33
CA SER A 118 -4.91 -23.29 13.18
C SER A 118 -3.55 -23.70 13.74
N THR A 119 -2.55 -22.82 13.62
CA THR A 119 -1.14 -23.12 13.91
C THR A 119 -0.33 -21.85 14.17
N ASP A 120 0.95 -21.96 14.53
CA ASP A 120 1.86 -20.82 14.60
C ASP A 120 2.50 -20.53 13.24
N LEU A 121 2.72 -19.24 12.94
CA LEU A 121 3.34 -18.78 11.71
C LEU A 121 4.71 -19.43 11.46
N SER A 122 5.52 -19.60 12.51
CA SER A 122 6.84 -20.22 12.42
C SER A 122 6.81 -21.70 12.05
N ASN A 123 5.69 -22.39 12.28
CA ASN A 123 5.57 -23.83 12.05
C ASN A 123 5.14 -24.16 10.62
N ILE A 124 4.50 -23.21 9.93
CA ILE A 124 3.87 -23.43 8.62
C ILE A 124 4.52 -22.62 7.49
N SER A 125 5.37 -21.65 7.82
CA SER A 125 5.94 -20.73 6.83
C SER A 125 7.40 -21.00 6.52
N ARG A 126 7.79 -20.60 5.31
CA ARG A 126 9.18 -20.51 4.87
C ARG A 126 9.60 -19.05 4.93
N SER A 127 10.50 -18.71 5.85
CA SER A 127 10.85 -17.32 6.13
C SER A 127 12.18 -16.91 5.51
N ILE A 128 12.27 -15.67 5.05
CA ILE A 128 13.52 -15.01 4.70
C ILE A 128 13.59 -13.63 5.35
N ARG A 129 14.76 -13.30 5.92
CA ARG A 129 15.05 -11.94 6.37
C ARG A 129 15.23 -11.06 5.14
N VAL A 130 14.42 -10.01 5.02
CA VAL A 130 14.46 -9.11 3.86
C VAL A 130 15.31 -7.87 4.10
N CYS A 131 15.75 -7.63 5.34
CA CYS A 131 16.83 -6.67 5.64
C CYS A 131 18.22 -7.33 5.50
N GLY A 132 19.20 -6.56 5.03
CA GLY A 132 20.54 -7.02 4.66
C GLY A 132 21.63 -6.19 5.34
N GLY A 133 21.46 -5.91 6.63
CA GLY A 133 22.45 -5.21 7.47
C GLY A 133 22.15 -3.75 7.76
N GLU A 134 20.99 -3.22 7.35
CA GLU A 134 20.57 -1.86 7.72
C GLU A 134 20.40 -1.74 9.24
N THR A 135 21.09 -0.77 9.86
CA THR A 135 21.15 -0.63 11.33
C THR A 135 19.91 0.03 11.94
N SER A 136 19.10 0.76 11.16
CA SER A 136 17.98 1.57 11.69
C SER A 136 16.76 1.72 10.76
N LEU A 137 16.79 1.18 9.54
CA LEU A 137 15.73 1.34 8.53
C LEU A 137 15.36 0.00 7.86
N TRP A 138 15.22 -1.02 8.70
CA TRP A 138 14.85 -2.38 8.31
C TRP A 138 13.35 -2.56 8.03
N ARG A 139 12.52 -1.56 8.35
CA ARG A 139 11.07 -1.56 8.15
C ARG A 139 10.72 -1.65 6.67
N LEU A 140 9.56 -2.25 6.40
CA LEU A 140 9.00 -2.34 5.06
C LEU A 140 8.39 -1.01 4.63
N ARG A 141 8.66 -0.59 3.40
CA ARG A 141 8.00 0.54 2.75
C ARG A 141 6.93 0.10 1.74
N ASP A 142 7.25 -0.91 0.95
CA ASP A 142 6.39 -1.41 -0.12
C ASP A 142 6.69 -2.89 -0.46
N PHE A 143 5.70 -3.60 -0.98
CA PHE A 143 5.79 -5.01 -1.34
C PHE A 143 4.88 -5.32 -2.54
N ALA A 144 5.38 -6.09 -3.50
CA ALA A 144 4.57 -6.55 -4.62
C ALA A 144 4.98 -7.93 -5.16
N TRP A 145 3.99 -8.80 -5.34
CA TRP A 145 4.11 -10.02 -6.14
C TRP A 145 4.16 -9.70 -7.63
N SER A 146 4.93 -10.48 -8.39
CA SER A 146 4.80 -10.47 -9.85
C SER A 146 3.41 -10.97 -10.25
N PRO A 147 2.68 -10.25 -11.12
CA PRO A 147 1.31 -10.61 -11.48
C PRO A 147 1.24 -11.82 -12.43
N THR A 148 2.38 -12.27 -12.98
CA THR A 148 2.44 -13.40 -13.92
C THR A 148 3.41 -14.50 -13.51
N ASP A 149 4.30 -14.21 -12.56
CA ASP A 149 5.23 -15.20 -12.03
C ASP A 149 4.94 -15.43 -10.54
N PRO A 150 4.35 -16.57 -10.16
CA PRO A 150 3.91 -16.83 -8.79
C PRO A 150 5.07 -17.01 -7.80
N THR A 151 6.31 -17.05 -8.27
CA THR A 151 7.49 -17.29 -7.44
C THR A 151 8.32 -16.04 -7.15
N THR A 152 8.02 -14.93 -7.81
CA THR A 152 8.83 -13.70 -7.76
C THR A 152 8.11 -12.59 -7.01
N PHE A 153 8.79 -11.98 -6.03
CA PHE A 153 8.30 -10.81 -5.31
C PHE A 153 9.39 -9.78 -5.09
N VAL A 154 8.98 -8.52 -4.96
CA VAL A 154 9.86 -7.39 -4.63
C VAL A 154 9.51 -6.80 -3.28
N VAL A 155 10.54 -6.37 -2.57
CA VAL A 155 10.46 -5.68 -1.28
C VAL A 155 11.20 -4.36 -1.38
N VAL A 156 10.58 -3.29 -0.88
CA VAL A 156 11.21 -1.98 -0.67
C VAL A 156 11.27 -1.71 0.81
N LEU A 157 12.44 -1.34 1.32
CA LEU A 157 12.63 -0.97 2.72
C LEU A 157 12.52 0.53 2.94
N ASP A 158 12.34 0.96 4.19
CA ASP A 158 12.36 2.36 4.56
C ASP A 158 13.72 3.03 4.26
N SER A 159 14.80 2.26 4.21
CA SER A 159 16.11 2.73 3.73
C SER A 159 16.11 3.15 2.26
N GLY A 160 15.06 2.82 1.49
CA GLY A 160 14.99 3.01 0.06
C GLY A 160 15.70 1.92 -0.75
N ALA A 161 16.21 0.88 -0.10
CA ALA A 161 16.75 -0.29 -0.78
C ALA A 161 15.65 -1.13 -1.41
N VAL A 162 15.93 -1.71 -2.58
CA VAL A 162 15.03 -2.63 -3.29
C VAL A 162 15.66 -4.01 -3.31
N ARG A 163 14.87 -5.05 -3.02
CA ARG A 163 15.31 -6.45 -3.11
C ARG A 163 14.26 -7.27 -3.85
N LEU A 164 14.71 -7.96 -4.89
CA LEU A 164 13.90 -8.86 -5.69
C LEU A 164 14.25 -10.30 -5.33
N PHE A 165 13.26 -11.09 -4.93
CA PHE A 165 13.42 -12.46 -4.51
C PHE A 165 12.68 -13.41 -5.44
N ASN A 166 13.19 -14.64 -5.53
CA ASN A 166 12.54 -15.76 -6.17
C ASN A 166 12.67 -17.01 -5.28
N PHE A 167 11.67 -17.88 -5.28
CA PHE A 167 11.71 -19.15 -4.54
C PHE A 167 11.18 -20.31 -5.39
N PRO A 168 11.71 -21.52 -5.21
CA PRO A 168 11.14 -22.67 -5.89
C PRO A 168 9.80 -23.05 -5.22
N PRO A 169 8.73 -23.22 -6.01
CA PRO A 169 7.37 -23.45 -5.49
C PRO A 169 7.21 -24.83 -4.84
N ASP A 170 8.05 -25.79 -5.20
CA ASP A 170 8.08 -27.15 -4.64
C ASP A 170 8.74 -27.25 -3.24
N GLY A 171 9.24 -26.14 -2.70
CA GLY A 171 9.90 -26.15 -1.40
C GLY A 171 11.36 -26.62 -1.41
N SER A 172 11.88 -27.07 -2.56
CA SER A 172 13.12 -27.86 -2.63
C SER A 172 14.41 -27.09 -2.35
N LYS A 173 14.43 -25.77 -2.59
CA LYS A 173 15.61 -24.89 -2.36
C LYS A 173 15.21 -23.64 -1.60
N SER A 174 16.19 -22.99 -0.96
CA SER A 174 15.99 -21.73 -0.24
C SER A 174 15.44 -20.62 -1.14
N ILE A 175 14.80 -19.63 -0.51
CA ILE A 175 14.44 -18.37 -1.17
C ILE A 175 15.75 -17.66 -1.57
N THR A 176 15.81 -17.13 -2.78
CA THR A 176 17.02 -16.56 -3.40
C THR A 176 16.84 -15.08 -3.72
N LEU A 177 17.88 -14.29 -3.50
CA LEU A 177 17.94 -12.90 -3.95
C LEU A 177 18.35 -12.88 -5.43
N VAL A 178 17.45 -12.39 -6.29
CA VAL A 178 17.64 -12.27 -7.75
C VAL A 178 18.40 -10.99 -8.09
N GLY A 179 18.10 -9.91 -7.39
CA GLY A 179 18.71 -8.61 -7.62
C GLY A 179 18.42 -7.63 -6.50
N GLN A 180 19.21 -6.57 -6.43
CA GLN A 180 19.00 -5.48 -5.48
C GLN A 180 19.39 -4.11 -6.04
N LEU A 181 18.74 -3.07 -5.54
CA LEU A 181 19.19 -1.68 -5.66
C LEU A 181 19.55 -1.16 -4.27
N SER A 182 20.67 -0.43 -4.19
CA SER A 182 21.16 0.08 -2.91
C SER A 182 20.27 1.21 -2.36
N ALA A 183 20.41 1.50 -1.07
CA ALA A 183 19.70 2.59 -0.39
C ALA A 183 19.94 3.97 -1.02
N THR A 184 21.04 4.18 -1.76
CA THR A 184 21.31 5.46 -2.44
C THR A 184 20.28 5.81 -3.50
N ALA A 185 19.54 4.81 -3.99
CA ALA A 185 18.46 5.00 -4.95
C ALA A 185 17.22 5.67 -4.32
N ASP A 186 17.08 5.62 -2.99
CA ASP A 186 15.92 6.11 -2.23
C ASP A 186 14.59 5.72 -2.92
N CYS A 187 14.38 4.41 -3.05
CA CYS A 187 13.15 3.89 -3.63
C CYS A 187 11.96 4.19 -2.72
N ARG A 188 10.90 4.72 -3.33
CA ARG A 188 9.68 5.13 -2.63
C ARG A 188 8.55 4.11 -2.76
N CYS A 189 8.34 3.59 -3.97
CA CYS A 189 7.27 2.63 -4.27
C CYS A 189 7.56 1.90 -5.59
N VAL A 190 6.89 0.76 -5.78
CA VAL A 190 7.07 -0.11 -6.94
C VAL A 190 5.75 -0.53 -7.54
N SER A 191 5.74 -0.86 -8.83
CA SER A 191 4.57 -1.40 -9.50
C SER A 191 4.96 -2.28 -10.68
N TRP A 192 4.45 -3.51 -10.71
CA TRP A 192 4.63 -4.37 -11.88
C TRP A 192 3.78 -3.87 -13.05
N SER A 193 4.34 -3.95 -14.26
CA SER A 193 3.55 -3.77 -15.47
C SER A 193 2.38 -4.78 -15.50
N PRO A 194 1.23 -4.47 -16.14
CA PRO A 194 0.06 -5.36 -16.12
C PRO A 194 0.30 -6.78 -16.64
N LYS A 195 1.34 -6.96 -17.46
CA LYS A 195 1.74 -8.26 -18.02
C LYS A 195 2.95 -8.89 -17.31
N GLY A 196 3.39 -8.34 -16.18
CA GLY A 196 4.52 -8.82 -15.38
C GLY A 196 5.88 -8.83 -16.08
N LYS A 197 6.00 -8.22 -17.27
CA LYS A 197 7.24 -8.24 -18.07
C LYS A 197 8.31 -7.28 -17.56
N GLN A 198 7.89 -6.24 -16.84
CA GLN A 198 8.74 -5.20 -16.29
C GLN A 198 8.21 -4.74 -14.95
N LEU A 199 9.10 -4.19 -14.14
CA LEU A 199 8.85 -3.56 -12.85
C LEU A 199 9.18 -2.06 -12.97
N ALA A 200 8.25 -1.21 -12.53
CA ALA A 200 8.49 0.22 -12.37
C ALA A 200 8.89 0.49 -10.91
N ILE A 201 9.93 1.30 -10.73
CA ILE A 201 10.50 1.65 -9.43
C ILE A 201 10.59 3.17 -9.36
N CYS A 202 9.84 3.79 -8.46
CA CYS A 202 9.91 5.23 -8.23
C CYS A 202 11.10 5.56 -7.33
N LEU A 203 12.08 6.27 -7.88
CA LEU A 203 13.31 6.66 -7.21
C LEU A 203 13.29 8.16 -6.93
N ASN A 204 13.75 8.54 -5.75
CA ASN A 204 13.97 9.93 -5.37
C ASN A 204 15.47 10.26 -5.17
N GLY A 205 16.30 9.24 -5.04
CA GLY A 205 17.74 9.38 -4.83
C GLY A 205 18.54 9.31 -6.12
N SER A 206 19.77 8.83 -5.98
CA SER A 206 20.76 8.73 -7.05
C SER A 206 20.86 7.32 -7.60
N LEU A 207 20.81 7.19 -8.93
CA LEU A 207 20.97 5.94 -9.66
C LEU A 207 22.27 5.98 -10.48
N SER A 208 23.17 5.04 -10.23
CA SER A 208 24.35 4.83 -11.08
C SER A 208 23.96 4.06 -12.32
N THR A 209 24.16 4.65 -13.50
CA THR A 209 23.91 4.02 -14.80
C THR A 209 25.22 3.93 -15.60
N ALA A 210 25.21 3.16 -16.69
CA ALA A 210 26.35 3.11 -17.62
C ALA A 210 26.72 4.49 -18.20
N ASN A 211 25.78 5.44 -18.23
CA ASN A 211 25.95 6.78 -18.78
C ASN A 211 26.22 7.85 -17.70
N GLY A 212 26.49 7.42 -16.45
CA GLY A 212 26.70 8.30 -15.31
C GLY A 212 25.57 8.24 -14.27
N ILE A 213 25.60 9.19 -13.34
CA ILE A 213 24.63 9.25 -12.23
C ILE A 213 23.40 10.04 -12.68
N VAL A 214 22.23 9.44 -12.53
CA VAL A 214 20.93 10.08 -12.76
C VAL A 214 20.29 10.35 -11.40
N GLN A 215 19.77 11.57 -11.21
CA GLN A 215 19.09 11.97 -9.98
C GLN A 215 17.57 11.87 -10.15
N GLY A 216 16.89 11.43 -9.09
CA GLY A 216 15.44 11.47 -8.97
C GLY A 216 14.90 12.91 -8.80
N PRO A 217 13.55 13.07 -8.82
CA PRO A 217 12.55 12.01 -8.90
C PRO A 217 12.39 11.44 -10.31
N LEU A 218 12.29 10.11 -10.43
CA LEU A 218 12.10 9.39 -11.70
C LEU A 218 11.39 8.06 -11.51
N ILE A 219 10.82 7.52 -12.60
CA ILE A 219 10.36 6.12 -12.67
C ILE A 219 11.37 5.32 -13.48
N LEU A 220 12.04 4.37 -12.83
CA LEU A 220 12.93 3.41 -13.46
C LEU A 220 12.13 2.17 -13.86
N GLN A 221 12.12 1.84 -15.15
CA GLN A 221 11.56 0.57 -15.64
C GLN A 221 12.69 -0.44 -15.82
N VAL A 222 12.53 -1.61 -15.20
CA VAL A 222 13.48 -2.73 -15.27
C VAL A 222 12.78 -4.02 -15.68
N ASP A 223 13.54 -5.01 -16.14
CA ASP A 223 13.02 -6.38 -16.25
C ASP A 223 13.04 -7.13 -14.90
N PRO A 224 12.50 -8.36 -14.81
CA PRO A 224 12.52 -9.18 -13.59
C PRO A 224 13.92 -9.64 -13.15
N GLN A 225 15.00 -9.10 -13.74
CA GLN A 225 16.38 -9.28 -13.31
C GLN A 225 17.01 -7.95 -12.87
N LEU A 226 16.18 -6.92 -12.66
CA LEU A 226 16.55 -5.54 -12.35
C LEU A 226 17.45 -4.87 -13.40
N GLN A 227 17.44 -5.35 -14.65
CA GLN A 227 18.16 -4.67 -15.73
C GLN A 227 17.35 -3.50 -16.25
N GLN A 228 17.97 -2.32 -16.30
CA GLN A 228 17.36 -1.09 -16.78
C GLN A 228 16.84 -1.24 -18.22
N LYS A 229 15.58 -0.86 -18.44
CA LYS A 229 14.94 -0.76 -19.76
C LYS A 229 14.66 0.67 -20.17
N ARG A 230 14.14 1.49 -19.24
CA ARG A 230 13.75 2.88 -19.52
C ARG A 230 13.78 3.71 -18.25
N ILE A 231 14.08 4.99 -18.39
CA ILE A 231 13.92 6.01 -17.35
C ILE A 231 12.84 6.99 -17.79
N VAL A 232 11.91 7.31 -16.90
CA VAL A 232 10.90 8.37 -17.07
C VAL A 232 11.23 9.47 -16.06
N PRO A 233 11.81 10.60 -16.48
CA PRO A 233 12.21 11.68 -15.57
C PRO A 233 10.98 12.45 -15.07
N LEU A 234 10.84 12.63 -13.75
CA LEU A 234 9.72 13.38 -13.16
C LEU A 234 10.12 14.78 -12.69
N GLY A 235 11.42 15.08 -12.59
CA GLY A 235 11.93 16.36 -12.09
C GLY A 235 11.30 17.59 -12.74
N HIS A 236 11.31 17.67 -14.08
CA HIS A 236 10.69 18.79 -14.78
C HIS A 236 9.18 18.93 -14.52
N LEU A 237 8.44 17.83 -14.33
CA LEU A 237 7.01 17.90 -13.99
C LEU A 237 6.79 18.53 -12.62
N PHE A 238 7.64 18.20 -11.64
CA PHE A 238 7.52 18.72 -10.28
C PHE A 238 8.04 20.15 -10.19
N GLU A 239 9.08 20.50 -10.93
CA GLU A 239 9.65 21.85 -10.93
C GLU A 239 8.78 22.88 -11.67
N SER A 240 8.15 22.47 -12.77
CA SER A 240 7.35 23.37 -13.62
C SER A 240 5.97 23.68 -13.06
N ASN A 241 5.45 22.85 -12.15
CA ASN A 241 4.15 23.07 -11.52
C ASN A 241 4.32 23.48 -10.05
N HIS A 242 3.87 24.69 -9.71
CA HIS A 242 3.93 25.21 -8.34
C HIS A 242 3.24 24.28 -7.32
N ASP A 243 2.18 23.59 -7.73
CA ASP A 243 1.41 22.69 -6.85
C ASP A 243 2.14 21.38 -6.55
N TRP A 244 3.16 21.03 -7.34
CA TRP A 244 3.90 19.76 -7.21
C TRP A 244 5.38 19.97 -6.87
N LYS A 245 5.81 21.21 -6.70
CA LYS A 245 7.20 21.54 -6.39
C LYS A 245 7.66 20.86 -5.10
N ASN A 246 8.82 20.21 -5.17
CA ASN A 246 9.42 19.44 -4.07
C ASN A 246 8.55 18.25 -3.58
N SER A 247 7.68 17.72 -4.44
CA SER A 247 6.87 16.56 -4.09
C SER A 247 7.69 15.27 -4.12
N LEU A 248 7.32 14.35 -3.22
CA LEU A 248 7.92 13.02 -3.13
C LEU A 248 6.91 11.97 -3.60
N PRO A 249 7.33 10.99 -4.43
CA PRO A 249 6.54 9.81 -4.73
C PRO A 249 6.14 9.04 -3.45
N VAL A 250 4.92 8.53 -3.43
CA VAL A 250 4.36 7.77 -2.30
C VAL A 250 3.87 6.38 -2.73
N ASP A 251 3.04 6.29 -3.77
CA ASP A 251 2.46 5.04 -4.27
C ASP A 251 2.35 5.08 -5.79
N LEU A 252 2.53 3.94 -6.45
CA LEU A 252 2.55 3.83 -7.91
C LEU A 252 1.66 2.68 -8.39
N LEU A 253 0.87 2.93 -9.43
CA LEU A 253 0.23 1.88 -10.21
C LEU A 253 0.60 2.01 -11.69
N TRP A 254 1.23 0.98 -12.25
CA TRP A 254 1.52 0.89 -13.68
C TRP A 254 0.26 0.44 -14.44
N THR A 255 -0.51 1.40 -14.94
CA THR A 255 -1.84 1.15 -15.55
C THR A 255 -1.76 0.53 -16.95
N SER A 256 -0.79 0.95 -17.77
CA SER A 256 -0.56 0.43 -19.13
C SER A 256 0.86 0.76 -19.57
N SER A 257 1.33 0.22 -20.70
CA SER A 257 2.73 0.36 -21.16
C SER A 257 3.34 1.76 -21.05
N TYR A 258 2.51 2.80 -21.20
CA TYR A 258 2.94 4.19 -21.17
C TYR A 258 2.31 5.05 -20.08
N ASN A 259 1.43 4.51 -19.24
CA ASN A 259 0.67 5.32 -18.29
C ASN A 259 0.76 4.81 -16.85
N PHE A 260 0.78 5.74 -15.90
CA PHE A 260 0.91 5.48 -14.47
C PHE A 260 -0.10 6.31 -13.68
N LEU A 261 -0.57 5.77 -12.58
CA LEU A 261 -1.10 6.57 -11.47
C LEU A 261 0.01 6.71 -10.44
N LEU A 262 0.34 7.94 -10.07
CA LEU A 262 1.36 8.25 -9.08
C LEU A 262 0.75 9.11 -7.98
N ALA A 263 0.73 8.60 -6.75
CA ALA A 263 0.48 9.43 -5.59
C ALA A 263 1.77 10.14 -5.18
N ILE A 264 1.66 11.43 -4.91
CA ILE A 264 2.74 12.29 -4.43
C ILE A 264 2.31 12.98 -3.14
N LYS A 265 3.30 13.36 -2.33
CA LYS A 265 3.10 14.22 -1.16
C LYS A 265 4.05 15.41 -1.20
N GLN A 266 3.56 16.56 -0.76
CA GLN A 266 4.31 17.80 -0.64
C GLN A 266 4.35 18.21 0.83
N SER A 267 5.54 18.48 1.36
CA SER A 267 5.66 19.06 2.70
C SER A 267 5.12 20.49 2.68
N VAL A 268 4.12 20.77 3.52
CA VAL A 268 3.47 22.09 3.56
C VAL A 268 4.12 23.01 4.60
N ASN A 269 4.73 22.46 5.66
CA ASN A 269 5.42 23.22 6.72
C ASN A 269 6.49 22.37 7.43
N GLU A 270 7.61 22.97 7.84
CA GLU A 270 8.65 22.29 8.65
C GLU A 270 8.26 22.14 10.14
N VAL A 271 7.27 22.91 10.61
CA VAL A 271 6.87 22.99 12.03
C VAL A 271 5.77 21.97 12.40
N HIS A 272 5.04 21.46 11.41
CA HIS A 272 4.00 20.43 11.58
C HIS A 272 4.23 19.30 10.60
N SER A 273 4.04 18.06 11.04
CA SER A 273 4.21 16.85 10.23
C SER A 273 3.15 16.69 9.13
N ASP A 274 2.45 17.75 8.72
CA ASP A 274 1.34 17.68 7.77
C ASP A 274 1.83 17.90 6.34
N CYS A 275 1.27 17.12 5.41
CA CYS A 275 1.57 17.19 3.99
C CYS A 275 0.28 17.23 3.16
N LEU A 276 0.37 17.87 1.99
CA LEU A 276 -0.66 17.82 0.97
C LEU A 276 -0.36 16.66 0.04
N THR A 277 -1.35 15.82 -0.24
CA THR A 277 -1.22 14.69 -1.15
C THR A 277 -1.95 14.98 -2.46
N ASN A 278 -1.43 14.44 -3.57
CA ASN A 278 -2.08 14.51 -4.87
C ASN A 278 -1.91 13.18 -5.59
N VAL A 279 -2.89 12.81 -6.43
CA VAL A 279 -2.76 11.69 -7.36
C VAL A 279 -2.64 12.24 -8.77
N LEU A 280 -1.60 11.81 -9.48
CA LEU A 280 -1.28 12.22 -10.84
C LEU A 280 -1.50 11.05 -11.81
N TYR A 281 -2.17 11.31 -12.93
CA TYR A 281 -2.12 10.44 -14.11
C TYR A 281 -0.97 10.86 -14.99
N ILE A 282 0.09 10.04 -15.04
CA ILE A 282 1.29 10.30 -15.83
C ILE A 282 1.18 9.53 -17.14
N SER A 283 1.33 10.25 -18.24
CA SER A 283 1.38 9.69 -19.59
C SER A 283 2.76 9.90 -20.20
N THR A 284 3.27 8.84 -20.81
CA THR A 284 4.52 8.88 -21.58
C THR A 284 4.24 8.49 -23.03
N THR A 285 5.21 8.66 -23.92
CA THR A 285 5.12 8.09 -25.27
C THR A 285 6.42 7.35 -25.59
N SER A 286 6.40 6.51 -26.63
CA SER A 286 7.64 5.93 -27.16
C SER A 286 8.50 6.94 -27.93
N LYS A 287 7.92 8.08 -28.31
CA LYS A 287 8.51 9.07 -29.23
C LYS A 287 9.04 10.32 -28.52
N SER A 288 8.54 10.64 -27.33
CA SER A 288 9.00 11.76 -26.50
C SER A 288 9.54 11.25 -25.16
N PRO A 289 10.72 11.73 -24.71
CA PRO A 289 11.27 11.40 -23.41
C PRO A 289 10.52 12.11 -22.27
N GLU A 290 9.82 13.21 -22.55
CA GLU A 290 9.14 14.01 -21.53
C GLU A 290 7.75 13.43 -21.19
N PRO A 291 7.50 13.09 -19.92
CA PRO A 291 6.17 12.72 -19.47
C PRO A 291 5.26 13.95 -19.36
N SER A 292 3.95 13.72 -19.49
CA SER A 292 2.91 14.68 -19.10
C SER A 292 2.15 14.15 -17.88
N ALA A 293 1.55 15.04 -17.11
CA ALA A 293 0.77 14.67 -15.93
C ALA A 293 -0.48 15.54 -15.76
N VAL A 294 -1.54 14.94 -15.22
CA VAL A 294 -2.78 15.62 -14.80
C VAL A 294 -3.16 15.15 -13.40
N SER A 295 -3.55 16.08 -12.52
CA SER A 295 -3.97 15.76 -11.15
C SER A 295 -5.45 15.42 -11.02
N PHE A 296 -5.80 14.64 -10.00
CA PHE A 296 -7.19 14.37 -9.59
C PHE A 296 -7.53 15.13 -8.33
N GLY A 297 -8.29 16.23 -8.45
CA GLY A 297 -8.70 17.05 -7.30
C GLY A 297 -9.50 16.29 -6.24
N ASN A 298 -10.25 15.25 -6.61
CA ASN A 298 -11.06 14.45 -5.68
C ASN A 298 -10.23 13.49 -4.80
N LEU A 299 -8.93 13.35 -5.06
CA LEU A 299 -8.06 12.42 -4.34
C LEU A 299 -6.96 13.12 -3.53
N SER A 300 -6.99 14.46 -3.44
CA SER A 300 -6.06 15.23 -2.62
C SER A 300 -6.55 15.35 -1.19
N SER A 301 -5.64 15.25 -0.21
CA SER A 301 -5.96 15.44 1.20
C SER A 301 -4.78 16.01 2.00
N HIS A 302 -5.08 16.57 3.18
CA HIS A 302 -4.09 16.96 4.18
C HIS A 302 -3.96 15.88 5.24
N MET A 303 -2.73 15.46 5.52
CA MET A 303 -2.50 14.34 6.44
C MET A 303 -1.05 14.27 6.93
N ASP A 304 -0.86 13.51 8.00
CA ASP A 304 0.45 13.23 8.57
C ASP A 304 1.38 12.60 7.52
N HIS A 305 2.51 13.27 7.31
CA HIS A 305 3.57 12.94 6.38
C HIS A 305 4.05 11.48 6.49
N ASN A 306 4.02 10.91 7.70
CA ASN A 306 4.50 9.55 7.92
C ASN A 306 3.42 8.48 7.69
N LYS A 307 2.15 8.87 7.54
CA LYS A 307 1.01 7.97 7.40
C LYS A 307 0.44 7.90 5.99
N VAL A 308 1.05 8.60 5.02
CA VAL A 308 0.52 8.65 3.65
C VAL A 308 0.67 7.30 2.96
N GLN A 309 -0.46 6.75 2.54
CA GLN A 309 -0.55 5.56 1.71
C GLN A 309 -1.85 5.54 0.90
N TYR A 310 -1.73 5.29 -0.39
CA TYR A 310 -2.87 5.05 -1.28
C TYR A 310 -2.96 3.57 -1.62
N TYR A 311 -4.17 3.02 -1.56
CA TYR A 311 -4.46 1.67 -2.02
C TYR A 311 -5.00 1.72 -3.44
N PHE A 312 -4.13 1.50 -4.41
CA PHE A 312 -4.51 1.29 -5.81
C PHE A 312 -4.73 -0.20 -6.08
N ARG A 313 -5.90 -0.58 -6.59
CA ARG A 313 -6.19 -1.96 -7.02
C ARG A 313 -6.89 -1.97 -8.37
N PHE A 314 -6.46 -2.86 -9.26
CA PHE A 314 -7.22 -3.12 -10.47
C PHE A 314 -8.52 -3.81 -10.13
N LEU A 315 -9.63 -3.28 -10.64
CA LEU A 315 -10.91 -3.97 -10.68
C LEU A 315 -10.95 -4.86 -11.92
N GLY A 316 -10.57 -4.30 -13.07
CA GLY A 316 -10.44 -4.99 -14.35
C GLY A 316 -9.41 -4.29 -15.24
N PRO A 317 -9.37 -4.57 -16.56
CA PRO A 317 -8.35 -4.03 -17.46
C PRO A 317 -8.35 -2.50 -17.56
N ASN A 318 -9.53 -1.89 -17.39
CA ASN A 318 -9.73 -0.45 -17.58
C ASN A 318 -10.29 0.24 -16.33
N HIS A 319 -10.31 -0.42 -15.17
CA HIS A 319 -10.89 0.14 -13.96
C HIS A 319 -9.95 -0.05 -12.78
N VAL A 320 -9.75 1.02 -12.01
CA VAL A 320 -8.93 1.04 -10.80
C VAL A 320 -9.79 1.53 -9.66
N ILE A 321 -9.76 0.84 -8.53
CA ILE A 321 -10.37 1.29 -7.29
C ILE A 321 -9.27 1.88 -6.38
N VAL A 322 -9.59 2.99 -5.74
CA VAL A 322 -8.64 3.83 -5.01
C VAL A 322 -9.22 4.25 -3.67
N THR A 323 -8.44 4.16 -2.61
CA THR A 323 -8.73 4.83 -1.33
C THR A 323 -7.44 5.28 -0.65
N LEU A 324 -7.56 6.20 0.30
CA LEU A 324 -6.47 6.84 1.03
C LEU A 324 -6.49 6.39 2.48
N ALA A 325 -5.36 5.90 2.97
CA ALA A 325 -5.25 5.41 4.33
C ALA A 325 -5.48 6.53 5.36
N CYS A 326 -6.00 6.17 6.55
CA CYS A 326 -6.19 7.02 7.73
C CYS A 326 -7.18 8.19 7.62
N VAL A 327 -7.45 8.71 6.43
CA VAL A 327 -8.36 9.87 6.21
C VAL A 327 -9.38 9.65 5.11
N GLY A 328 -9.26 8.57 4.32
CA GLY A 328 -10.25 8.25 3.30
C GLY A 328 -11.59 7.91 3.93
N GLU A 329 -12.60 8.73 3.60
CA GLU A 329 -14.02 8.50 3.90
C GLU A 329 -14.74 7.77 2.77
N GLU A 330 -14.08 7.66 1.61
CA GLU A 330 -14.65 7.07 0.41
C GLU A 330 -13.65 6.14 -0.30
N VAL A 331 -14.21 5.26 -1.10
CA VAL A 331 -13.50 4.44 -2.09
C VAL A 331 -13.96 4.86 -3.48
N ILE A 332 -13.03 5.31 -4.31
CA ILE A 332 -13.31 5.86 -5.64
C ILE A 332 -13.00 4.82 -6.71
N VAL A 333 -13.92 4.63 -7.66
CA VAL A 333 -13.67 3.82 -8.85
C VAL A 333 -13.36 4.75 -10.03
N LEU A 334 -12.16 4.57 -10.60
CA LEU A 334 -11.68 5.27 -11.77
C LEU A 334 -11.81 4.38 -13.00
N LYS A 335 -12.39 4.92 -14.07
CA LYS A 335 -12.29 4.37 -15.42
C LYS A 335 -11.07 4.95 -16.11
N LEU A 336 -10.14 4.08 -16.48
CA LEU A 336 -8.94 4.42 -17.22
C LEU A 336 -9.27 4.67 -18.71
N PRO A 337 -8.56 5.60 -19.36
CA PRO A 337 -8.73 5.90 -20.76
C PRO A 337 -8.24 4.74 -21.63
N THR A 338 -9.02 4.39 -22.66
CA THR A 338 -8.61 3.42 -23.70
C THR A 338 -8.06 4.09 -24.94
N THR A 339 -8.34 5.39 -25.13
CA THR A 339 -7.87 6.20 -26.26
C THR A 339 -6.79 7.19 -25.80
N SER A 340 -5.78 7.37 -26.64
CA SER A 340 -4.68 8.30 -26.35
C SER A 340 -5.19 9.74 -26.19
N GLY A 341 -4.72 10.43 -25.14
CA GLY A 341 -5.09 11.83 -24.87
C GLY A 341 -6.38 12.01 -24.06
N SER A 342 -7.11 10.95 -23.75
CA SER A 342 -8.24 11.01 -22.80
C SER A 342 -7.77 10.83 -21.36
N LEU A 343 -8.52 11.41 -20.42
CA LEU A 343 -8.21 11.38 -18.99
C LEU A 343 -9.02 10.31 -18.27
N PRO A 344 -8.51 9.72 -17.17
CA PRO A 344 -9.31 8.88 -16.31
C PRO A 344 -10.53 9.62 -15.74
N GLN A 345 -11.63 8.91 -15.54
CA GLN A 345 -12.89 9.47 -15.04
C GLN A 345 -13.32 8.76 -13.77
N VAL A 346 -13.77 9.52 -12.78
CA VAL A 346 -14.48 8.97 -11.62
C VAL A 346 -15.84 8.46 -12.09
N VAL A 347 -16.09 7.17 -11.92
CA VAL A 347 -17.36 6.54 -12.32
C VAL A 347 -18.23 6.12 -11.15
N MET A 348 -17.66 6.07 -9.94
CA MET A 348 -18.37 5.76 -8.70
C MET A 348 -17.57 6.27 -7.49
N SER A 349 -18.29 6.72 -6.47
CA SER A 349 -17.78 6.90 -5.10
C SER A 349 -18.57 5.98 -4.16
N ILE A 350 -17.87 5.31 -3.24
CA ILE A 350 -18.44 4.38 -2.27
C ILE A 350 -18.09 4.88 -0.88
N GLU A 351 -19.09 5.29 -0.11
CA GLU A 351 -18.90 5.77 1.25
C GLU A 351 -18.45 4.64 2.19
N LEU A 352 -17.46 4.96 3.02
CA LEU A 352 -17.01 4.12 4.12
C LEU A 352 -17.82 4.42 5.39
N PRO A 353 -17.90 3.47 6.33
CA PRO A 353 -18.57 3.70 7.61
C PRO A 353 -17.93 4.87 8.39
N ALA A 354 -18.76 5.74 8.97
CA ALA A 354 -18.28 6.93 9.70
C ALA A 354 -17.48 6.62 10.97
N ASP A 355 -17.55 5.39 11.47
CA ASP A 355 -16.87 4.94 12.69
C ASP A 355 -15.46 4.39 12.46
N GLY A 356 -14.94 4.44 11.22
CA GLY A 356 -13.56 4.07 10.91
C GLY A 356 -13.12 4.47 9.51
N CYS A 357 -11.86 4.92 9.39
CA CYS A 357 -11.24 5.22 8.11
C CYS A 357 -10.53 3.99 7.54
N ALA A 358 -10.32 3.96 6.22
CA ALA A 358 -9.61 2.86 5.58
C ALA A 358 -8.16 2.76 6.08
N MET A 359 -7.76 1.57 6.50
CA MET A 359 -6.40 1.21 6.88
C MET A 359 -5.77 0.21 5.92
N SER A 360 -6.58 -0.56 5.18
CA SER A 360 -6.13 -1.45 4.11
C SER A 360 -7.29 -1.75 3.17
N MET A 361 -6.99 -2.06 1.91
CA MET A 361 -7.99 -2.49 0.94
C MET A 361 -7.44 -3.57 0.01
N ASP A 362 -8.28 -4.55 -0.33
CA ASP A 362 -7.99 -5.48 -1.41
C ASP A 362 -9.24 -5.84 -2.22
N VAL A 363 -9.04 -6.29 -3.46
CA VAL A 363 -10.11 -6.60 -4.43
C VAL A 363 -9.96 -8.04 -4.91
N GLY A 364 -11.08 -8.74 -5.07
CA GLY A 364 -11.06 -10.07 -5.64
C GLY A 364 -12.35 -10.43 -6.36
N VAL A 365 -12.31 -11.61 -6.96
CA VAL A 365 -13.41 -12.19 -7.71
C VAL A 365 -13.69 -13.57 -7.14
N LEU A 366 -14.94 -13.79 -6.73
CA LEU A 366 -15.44 -15.12 -6.39
C LEU A 366 -16.14 -15.69 -7.62
N GLN A 367 -15.61 -16.76 -8.20
CA GLN A 367 -16.27 -17.47 -9.30
C GLN A 367 -17.11 -18.62 -8.73
N ASN A 368 -18.39 -18.64 -9.06
CA ASN A 368 -19.28 -19.73 -8.76
C ASN A 368 -19.45 -20.60 -10.01
N LYS A 369 -19.01 -21.85 -9.92
CA LYS A 369 -19.44 -22.91 -10.84
C LYS A 369 -20.76 -23.47 -10.33
N THR A 370 -21.85 -23.16 -11.01
CA THR A 370 -23.11 -23.91 -10.88
C THR A 370 -23.04 -25.16 -11.75
N ASP A 371 -23.77 -26.21 -11.38
CA ASP A 371 -23.84 -27.47 -12.13
C ASP A 371 -24.37 -27.29 -13.57
N GLU A 372 -25.06 -26.18 -13.83
CA GLU A 372 -25.32 -25.65 -15.17
C GLU A 372 -24.24 -24.63 -15.51
N SER A 373 -23.59 -24.81 -16.66
CA SER A 373 -22.33 -24.21 -17.16
C SER A 373 -22.18 -22.68 -17.19
N VAL A 374 -23.00 -21.90 -16.48
CA VAL A 374 -22.88 -20.45 -16.38
C VAL A 374 -22.00 -20.10 -15.17
N GLU A 375 -20.73 -19.79 -15.41
CA GLU A 375 -19.86 -19.22 -14.38
C GLU A 375 -20.38 -17.83 -13.99
N THR A 376 -20.99 -17.72 -12.82
CA THR A 376 -21.35 -16.41 -12.25
C THR A 376 -20.17 -15.91 -11.43
N SER A 377 -19.64 -14.74 -11.79
CA SER A 377 -18.54 -14.11 -11.07
C SER A 377 -19.07 -12.95 -10.22
N LEU A 378 -18.70 -12.95 -8.94
CA LEU A 378 -18.99 -11.87 -8.01
C LEU A 378 -17.69 -11.10 -7.75
N ILE A 379 -17.70 -9.82 -8.08
CA ILE A 379 -16.57 -8.93 -7.79
C ILE A 379 -16.81 -8.28 -6.44
N TYR A 380 -15.80 -8.28 -5.60
CA TYR A 380 -15.92 -7.71 -4.26
C TYR A 380 -14.60 -7.10 -3.81
N PHE A 381 -14.70 -6.17 -2.87
CA PHE A 381 -13.53 -5.65 -2.19
C PHE A 381 -13.77 -5.62 -0.68
N LEU A 382 -12.67 -5.69 0.06
CA LEU A 382 -12.65 -5.65 1.51
C LEU A 382 -11.89 -4.40 1.93
N THR A 383 -12.44 -3.63 2.87
CA THR A 383 -11.69 -2.57 3.56
C THR A 383 -11.49 -2.95 5.02
N TYR A 384 -10.24 -2.86 5.48
CA TYR A 384 -9.90 -2.90 6.90
C TYR A 384 -10.04 -1.49 7.45
N LEU A 385 -10.83 -1.30 8.50
CA LEU A 385 -11.08 0.01 9.09
C LEU A 385 -10.27 0.23 10.37
N SER A 386 -9.99 1.49 10.72
CA SER A 386 -9.21 1.86 11.90
C SER A 386 -9.82 1.43 13.23
N ASN A 387 -11.12 1.18 13.28
CA ASN A 387 -11.82 0.62 14.44
C ASN A 387 -11.65 -0.92 14.59
N GLY A 388 -10.93 -1.57 13.67
CA GLY A 388 -10.70 -3.01 13.66
C GLY A 388 -11.80 -3.83 13.00
N ASN A 389 -12.77 -3.20 12.34
CA ASN A 389 -13.77 -3.89 11.55
C ASN A 389 -13.30 -4.09 10.11
N ILE A 390 -13.77 -5.18 9.49
CA ILE A 390 -13.70 -5.39 8.05
C ILE A 390 -15.05 -5.01 7.47
N CYS A 391 -15.03 -4.21 6.39
CA CYS A 391 -16.22 -3.80 5.66
C CYS A 391 -16.18 -4.31 4.21
N PRO A 392 -16.94 -5.39 3.91
CA PRO A 392 -16.99 -5.96 2.56
C PRO A 392 -18.04 -5.30 1.68
N TYR A 393 -17.77 -5.21 0.38
CA TYR A 393 -18.67 -4.64 -0.62
C TYR A 393 -18.70 -5.53 -1.87
N LEU A 394 -19.90 -5.80 -2.38
CA LEU A 394 -20.09 -6.42 -3.70
C LEU A 394 -20.22 -5.33 -4.75
N LEU A 395 -19.57 -5.55 -5.90
CA LEU A 395 -19.66 -4.70 -7.08
C LEU A 395 -20.45 -5.43 -8.17
N ASN A 396 -21.52 -4.79 -8.62
CA ASN A 396 -22.36 -5.26 -9.71
C ASN A 396 -22.15 -4.34 -10.91
N SER A 397 -22.06 -4.93 -12.10
CA SER A 397 -22.09 -4.17 -13.34
C SER A 397 -22.83 -4.94 -14.41
N ASN A 398 -23.53 -4.21 -15.25
CA ASN A 398 -24.17 -4.74 -16.46
C ASN A 398 -23.15 -5.25 -17.49
N ASP A 399 -21.86 -4.93 -17.29
CA ASP A 399 -20.75 -5.34 -18.14
C ASP A 399 -19.61 -5.95 -17.30
N GLN A 400 -19.90 -7.10 -16.68
CA GLN A 400 -18.93 -7.79 -15.82
C GLN A 400 -17.63 -8.13 -16.56
N LEU A 401 -17.66 -8.39 -17.87
CA LEU A 401 -16.47 -8.68 -18.67
C LEU A 401 -15.46 -7.53 -18.68
N ASN A 402 -15.94 -6.28 -18.63
CA ASN A 402 -15.09 -5.09 -18.53
C ASN A 402 -14.57 -4.78 -17.12
N LEU A 403 -15.13 -5.43 -16.10
CA LEU A 403 -14.69 -5.36 -14.71
C LEU A 403 -13.92 -6.60 -14.25
N LEU A 404 -13.81 -7.64 -15.07
CA LEU A 404 -13.07 -8.85 -14.71
C LEU A 404 -11.71 -8.86 -15.39
N ASN A 405 -10.67 -9.18 -14.62
CA ASN A 405 -9.38 -9.51 -15.20
C ASN A 405 -9.46 -10.94 -15.78
N LEU A 406 -9.29 -11.08 -17.09
CA LEU A 406 -9.41 -12.36 -17.81
C LEU A 406 -8.26 -13.34 -17.50
N ASN A 407 -7.19 -12.88 -16.83
CA ASN A 407 -6.04 -13.70 -16.47
C ASN A 407 -6.14 -14.29 -15.04
N ASN A 408 -7.33 -14.72 -14.63
CA ASN A 408 -7.47 -15.38 -13.33
C ASN A 408 -6.78 -16.77 -13.36
N PRO A 409 -6.12 -17.18 -12.26
CA PRO A 409 -5.54 -18.50 -12.18
C PRO A 409 -6.62 -19.58 -12.23
N LYS A 410 -6.22 -20.79 -12.63
CA LYS A 410 -7.10 -21.95 -12.61
C LYS A 410 -7.53 -22.22 -11.17
N LEU A 411 -8.84 -22.13 -10.91
CA LEU A 411 -9.37 -22.35 -9.57
C LEU A 411 -9.15 -23.77 -9.08
N ILE A 412 -8.77 -23.89 -7.81
CA ILE A 412 -8.73 -25.13 -7.08
C ILE A 412 -9.76 -25.11 -5.94
N SER A 413 -10.26 -26.27 -5.57
CA SER A 413 -11.09 -26.40 -4.37
C SER A 413 -10.19 -26.48 -3.15
N LEU A 414 -10.35 -25.52 -2.24
CA LEU A 414 -9.72 -25.55 -0.92
C LEU A 414 -10.73 -26.12 0.09
N PRO A 415 -10.46 -27.26 0.74
CA PRO A 415 -11.36 -27.86 1.72
C PRO A 415 -11.22 -27.14 3.08
N ILE A 416 -11.60 -25.86 3.11
CA ILE A 416 -11.46 -25.02 4.31
C ILE A 416 -12.39 -25.56 5.41
N PRO A 417 -11.86 -25.83 6.62
CA PRO A 417 -12.68 -26.35 7.70
C PRO A 417 -13.74 -25.33 8.12
N LYS A 418 -14.91 -25.81 8.57
CA LYS A 418 -15.89 -24.92 9.20
C LYS A 418 -15.31 -24.31 10.48
N PRO A 419 -15.68 -23.07 10.83
CA PRO A 419 -15.18 -22.46 12.06
C PRO A 419 -15.52 -23.31 13.28
N VAL A 420 -14.57 -23.41 14.21
CA VAL A 420 -14.78 -24.15 15.46
C VAL A 420 -15.75 -23.37 16.34
N VAL A 421 -17.02 -23.80 16.33
CA VAL A 421 -18.00 -23.36 17.31
C VAL A 421 -17.71 -24.14 18.59
N LEU A 422 -17.01 -23.52 19.54
CA LEU A 422 -17.02 -23.97 20.94
C LEU A 422 -18.49 -23.98 21.37
N SER A 423 -19.11 -25.17 21.38
CA SER A 423 -20.37 -25.37 22.05
C SER A 423 -20.13 -25.07 23.51
N THR A 424 -20.80 -24.04 24.03
CA THR A 424 -20.97 -23.92 25.48
C THR A 424 -21.85 -25.09 25.89
N THR A 425 -21.22 -26.22 26.21
CA THR A 425 -21.89 -27.39 26.77
C THR A 425 -22.59 -26.98 28.06
N GLU A 426 -23.92 -27.04 27.96
CA GLU A 426 -24.82 -27.64 28.94
C GLU A 426 -24.64 -27.18 30.40
N LYS A 427 -25.59 -26.33 30.82
CA LYS A 427 -26.00 -26.28 32.22
C LYS A 427 -26.45 -27.69 32.65
N SER A 428 -25.53 -28.45 33.24
CA SER A 428 -25.89 -29.57 34.09
C SER A 428 -26.74 -29.05 35.26
N PRO A 429 -27.88 -29.67 35.59
CA PRO A 429 -28.69 -29.25 36.72
C PRO A 429 -27.95 -29.55 38.01
N LEU A 430 -27.51 -28.50 38.70
CA LEU A 430 -26.94 -28.60 40.05
C LEU A 430 -28.05 -28.99 41.02
N ASN A 431 -28.26 -30.31 41.18
CA ASN A 431 -28.96 -30.85 42.33
C ASN A 431 -28.16 -30.50 43.58
N THR A 432 -28.71 -29.64 44.42
CA THR A 432 -28.17 -29.25 45.72
C THR A 432 -28.34 -30.38 46.74
N PRO A 433 -27.27 -30.87 47.39
CA PRO A 433 -27.39 -31.50 48.68
C PRO A 433 -27.35 -30.41 49.75
N LYS A 434 -28.31 -30.48 50.67
CA LYS A 434 -28.51 -29.59 51.81
C LYS A 434 -27.24 -29.46 52.68
N SER A 435 -26.83 -28.23 52.97
CA SER A 435 -25.89 -27.93 54.05
C SER A 435 -26.63 -27.92 55.40
N PRO A 436 -26.06 -28.45 56.49
CA PRO A 436 -26.53 -28.14 57.83
C PRO A 436 -25.86 -26.86 58.34
N THR A 437 -26.68 -26.03 58.96
CA THR A 437 -26.37 -24.76 59.61
C THR A 437 -25.49 -24.94 60.84
N LEU A 438 -24.50 -24.06 61.07
CA LEU A 438 -24.04 -23.69 62.41
C LEU A 438 -23.26 -22.35 62.44
N ILE A 439 -23.99 -21.33 62.90
CA ILE A 439 -23.68 -20.26 63.88
C ILE A 439 -22.44 -19.36 63.71
N SER A 440 -22.77 -18.08 63.81
CA SER A 440 -22.02 -16.82 63.92
C SER A 440 -20.90 -16.72 64.96
N ALA A 441 -19.91 -15.88 64.67
CA ALA A 441 -19.46 -14.81 65.59
C ALA A 441 -18.67 -13.72 64.84
N SER A 442 -18.93 -12.47 65.21
CA SER A 442 -18.34 -11.23 64.70
C SER A 442 -16.95 -10.96 65.28
N ASN A 443 -16.13 -10.15 64.58
CA ASN A 443 -15.62 -8.86 65.11
C ASN A 443 -14.70 -8.10 64.13
N ASN A 444 -15.10 -6.86 63.86
CA ASN A 444 -14.35 -5.59 63.86
C ASN A 444 -12.98 -5.43 63.13
N ASN A 445 -13.05 -4.64 62.05
CA ASN A 445 -12.09 -3.71 61.40
C ASN A 445 -11.23 -2.80 62.33
N PRO A 446 -10.29 -1.92 61.85
CA PRO A 446 -9.55 -1.80 60.56
C PRO A 446 -8.04 -1.30 60.63
N ALA A 447 -7.40 -1.26 59.45
CA ALA A 447 -6.51 -0.18 58.90
C ALA A 447 -4.94 -0.21 59.00
N VAL A 448 -4.36 0.21 57.84
CA VAL A 448 -3.07 0.90 57.53
C VAL A 448 -1.73 0.12 57.52
N SER A 449 -1.11 -0.05 56.34
CA SER A 449 -0.03 0.84 55.81
C SER A 449 0.88 0.18 54.76
N MET A 450 1.44 1.05 53.93
CA MET A 450 2.35 0.87 52.80
C MET A 450 3.73 0.25 53.12
N MET A 451 4.35 -0.25 52.04
CA MET A 451 5.79 -0.24 51.73
C MET A 451 6.70 -1.27 52.43
N MET A 452 7.18 -2.24 51.66
CA MET A 452 8.62 -2.46 51.38
C MET A 452 8.79 -3.63 50.40
N MET A 453 9.34 -3.34 49.22
CA MET A 453 9.97 -4.35 48.38
C MET A 453 11.34 -4.67 48.98
N MET A 454 11.60 -5.96 49.24
CA MET A 454 12.94 -6.48 49.44
C MET A 454 13.13 -7.70 48.54
N THR A 455 14.27 -7.67 47.87
CA THR A 455 14.86 -8.66 46.97
C THR A 455 15.03 -10.03 47.62
N ASN A 456 14.83 -11.10 46.84
CA ASN A 456 15.45 -12.40 47.12
C ASN A 456 15.96 -13.05 45.83
N GLN A 457 17.29 -13.17 45.75
CA GLN A 457 18.00 -14.10 44.89
C GLN A 457 17.86 -15.51 45.46
N ALA A 458 17.63 -16.51 44.60
CA ALA A 458 17.90 -17.90 44.94
C ALA A 458 18.47 -18.65 43.72
N LYS A 459 19.43 -19.53 44.05
CA LYS A 459 20.47 -20.14 43.23
C LYS A 459 19.98 -21.21 42.24
N GLN A 460 20.83 -21.39 41.22
CA GLN A 460 20.97 -22.55 40.34
C GLN A 460 20.99 -23.88 41.10
N ASN A 461 20.50 -24.94 40.43
CA ASN A 461 21.14 -26.26 40.48
C ASN A 461 21.05 -26.93 39.11
N VAL A 462 22.24 -27.24 38.59
CA VAL A 462 22.52 -28.08 37.42
C VAL A 462 22.84 -29.48 37.95
N ILE A 463 22.32 -30.53 37.31
CA ILE A 463 22.86 -31.89 37.41
C ILE A 463 23.07 -32.42 35.98
N THR A 464 24.33 -32.74 35.70
CA THR A 464 24.90 -33.38 34.51
C THR A 464 24.98 -34.90 34.65
N THR A 465 24.98 -35.63 33.52
CA THR A 465 25.93 -36.72 33.11
C THR A 465 25.37 -37.39 31.84
N SER A 466 25.98 -37.26 30.64
CA SER A 466 27.11 -38.03 30.03
C SER A 466 26.67 -39.42 29.52
N VAL A 467 27.08 -40.05 28.43
CA VAL A 467 28.16 -40.02 27.40
C VAL A 467 27.52 -40.77 26.17
N ASP A 468 27.83 -40.59 24.88
CA ASP A 468 28.95 -41.22 24.17
C ASP A 468 28.96 -40.86 22.67
N SER A 469 30.18 -40.83 22.16
CA SER A 469 30.65 -40.45 20.82
C SER A 469 30.49 -41.54 19.76
N ALA A 470 30.47 -41.18 18.46
CA ALA A 470 31.38 -41.74 17.43
C ALA A 470 31.11 -41.21 16.00
N ASN A 471 32.18 -40.67 15.39
CA ASN A 471 32.67 -40.83 13.99
C ASN A 471 31.76 -40.56 12.78
N ASP A 472 32.22 -40.07 11.63
CA ASP A 472 33.52 -39.60 11.13
C ASP A 472 33.29 -38.91 9.75
N GLN A 473 34.08 -37.87 9.48
CA GLN A 473 34.77 -37.51 8.22
C GLN A 473 34.09 -37.05 6.91
N HIS A 474 34.81 -36.06 6.33
CA HIS A 474 34.86 -35.51 4.96
C HIS A 474 33.85 -34.38 4.64
N ARG A 475 34.22 -33.23 4.08
CA ARG A 475 35.50 -32.71 3.53
C ARG A 475 35.36 -31.18 3.45
N VAL A 476 36.40 -30.46 3.88
CA VAL A 476 36.56 -29.03 3.63
C VAL A 476 36.94 -28.84 2.16
N SER A 477 36.29 -27.93 1.46
CA SER A 477 36.79 -27.37 0.20
C SER A 477 36.64 -25.86 0.20
N GLU A 478 37.79 -25.26 -0.04
CA GLU A 478 38.15 -23.85 -0.01
C GLU A 478 37.28 -22.96 -0.90
N PHE A 479 37.03 -21.75 -0.41
CA PHE A 479 36.54 -20.62 -1.18
C PHE A 479 37.64 -20.16 -2.16
N LEU A 480 37.35 -20.20 -3.46
CA LEU A 480 38.09 -19.44 -4.48
C LEU A 480 37.31 -18.14 -4.80
N PRO A 481 37.99 -16.98 -4.90
CA PRO A 481 37.35 -15.72 -5.22
C PRO A 481 37.16 -15.57 -6.73
N VAL A 482 36.01 -15.05 -7.16
CA VAL A 482 35.74 -14.67 -8.55
C VAL A 482 36.22 -13.23 -8.78
N ASN A 483 37.02 -13.10 -9.84
CA ASN A 483 37.73 -11.93 -10.34
C ASN A 483 36.95 -10.60 -10.29
N THR A 484 37.53 -9.62 -9.60
CA THR A 484 37.31 -8.19 -9.85
C THR A 484 38.50 -7.65 -10.62
N ALA A 485 38.24 -7.02 -11.76
CA ALA A 485 39.27 -6.36 -12.57
C ALA A 485 39.76 -5.09 -11.85
N ILE A 486 41.06 -5.05 -11.60
CA ILE A 486 41.80 -3.91 -11.04
C ILE A 486 42.25 -3.02 -12.20
N CYS A 487 41.88 -1.74 -12.16
CA CYS A 487 42.69 -0.67 -12.76
C CYS A 487 43.35 0.10 -11.61
N SER A 488 44.64 -0.09 -11.48
CA SER A 488 45.54 0.56 -10.51
C SER A 488 45.95 1.95 -10.97
N GLY A 489 45.84 2.93 -10.08
CA GLY A 489 46.52 4.22 -10.15
C GLY A 489 46.90 4.67 -8.74
N ASN A 490 48.18 4.49 -8.38
CA ASN A 490 48.80 4.87 -7.11
C ASN A 490 48.84 6.39 -6.92
N SER A 491 48.61 6.90 -5.69
CA SER A 491 49.67 7.20 -4.71
C SER A 491 49.23 8.15 -3.58
N SER A 492 49.63 7.77 -2.34
CA SER A 492 50.00 8.57 -1.13
C SER A 492 49.03 9.62 -0.56
N SER A 493 48.88 9.88 0.74
CA SER A 493 49.35 9.28 2.01
C SER A 493 48.78 10.15 3.16
N ASN A 494 48.53 9.51 4.31
CA ASN A 494 48.56 10.03 5.70
C ASN A 494 47.43 10.89 6.32
N ASN A 495 46.99 10.35 7.48
CA ASN A 495 46.71 10.98 8.78
C ASN A 495 45.33 11.59 9.12
N SER A 496 44.64 10.83 9.97
CA SER A 496 44.07 11.16 11.30
C SER A 496 43.24 12.44 11.52
N SER A 497 42.00 12.18 11.94
CA SER A 497 41.27 12.77 13.07
C SER A 497 40.59 14.14 12.95
N SER A 498 39.45 14.18 13.64
CA SER A 498 38.69 15.32 14.17
C SER A 498 37.58 15.93 13.31
N LEU A 499 36.37 15.74 13.86
CA LEU A 499 35.20 16.63 13.81
C LEU A 499 35.59 18.11 13.68
N GLN A 500 34.92 18.83 12.78
CA GLN A 500 34.23 20.09 13.12
C GLN A 500 33.33 20.56 12.00
N SER A 501 32.13 20.95 12.41
CA SER A 501 31.12 21.73 11.71
C SER A 501 31.66 23.09 11.27
N ILE A 502 31.49 23.47 10.01
CA ILE A 502 31.49 24.88 9.60
C ILE A 502 30.41 25.10 8.54
N THR A 503 29.38 25.81 8.96
CA THR A 503 28.51 26.69 8.17
C THR A 503 29.35 27.77 7.48
N SER A 504 29.18 27.98 6.18
CA SER A 504 29.58 29.25 5.55
C SER A 504 28.66 29.60 4.38
N SER A 505 27.82 30.60 4.66
CA SER A 505 27.28 31.59 3.73
C SER A 505 28.39 32.46 3.13
N ILE A 506 28.00 33.38 2.22
CA ILE A 506 28.68 34.61 1.70
C ILE A 506 29.02 34.52 0.18
N PRO A 507 28.87 35.57 -0.66
CA PRO A 507 27.85 36.62 -0.76
C PRO A 507 27.48 37.02 -2.24
N LEU A 508 26.51 37.93 -2.40
CA LEU A 508 26.34 38.74 -3.61
C LEU A 508 27.37 39.88 -3.66
N SER A 509 28.00 40.11 -4.82
CA SER A 509 28.50 41.43 -5.23
C SER A 509 28.49 41.58 -6.75
N SER A 510 28.06 42.76 -7.19
CA SER A 510 27.67 43.18 -8.54
C SER A 510 28.80 43.74 -9.42
N LEU A 511 28.50 43.77 -10.74
CA LEU A 511 28.96 44.69 -11.81
C LEU A 511 30.33 44.44 -12.49
N ASN A 512 30.31 44.08 -13.79
CA ASN A 512 30.53 45.07 -14.85
C ASN A 512 30.22 44.55 -16.27
N LYS A 513 29.65 45.47 -17.07
CA LYS A 513 29.38 45.39 -18.52
C LYS A 513 30.68 45.38 -19.31
N ILE A 514 30.80 44.55 -20.34
CA ILE A 514 31.44 44.91 -21.62
C ILE A 514 30.65 44.26 -22.76
N SER A 515 30.18 45.12 -23.66
CA SER A 515 29.57 44.83 -24.95
C SER A 515 30.62 44.84 -26.06
N THR A 516 30.58 43.87 -26.98
CA THR A 516 31.08 44.04 -28.36
C THR A 516 30.23 43.20 -29.32
N GLU A 517 29.45 43.90 -30.16
CA GLU A 517 29.10 43.55 -31.55
C GLU A 517 30.38 43.21 -32.35
N SER A 518 30.45 42.52 -33.49
CA SER A 518 29.54 41.99 -34.50
C SER A 518 30.39 41.08 -35.42
N LYS A 519 29.79 40.15 -36.17
CA LYS A 519 29.96 40.04 -37.64
C LYS A 519 29.07 38.98 -38.26
N LEU A 520 28.38 39.42 -39.31
CA LEU A 520 27.55 38.69 -40.26
C LEU A 520 28.36 37.66 -41.07
N SER A 521 27.67 36.60 -41.52
CA SER A 521 27.63 36.27 -42.95
C SER A 521 26.37 35.50 -43.32
N SER A 522 25.74 35.99 -44.39
CA SER A 522 24.49 35.63 -45.06
C SER A 522 24.55 34.40 -45.97
N SER A 523 23.40 33.78 -46.25
CA SER A 523 22.96 33.54 -47.64
C SER A 523 21.45 33.25 -47.75
N LEU A 524 20.78 34.04 -48.60
CA LEU A 524 19.37 33.96 -49.02
C LEU A 524 19.05 32.74 -49.91
N HIS A 525 17.77 32.32 -49.93
CA HIS A 525 16.91 32.05 -51.11
C HIS A 525 15.54 31.53 -50.61
N LYS A 526 14.34 31.78 -51.16
CA LYS A 526 13.74 32.71 -52.12
C LYS A 526 12.21 32.57 -51.91
N ASN A 527 11.45 33.65 -52.06
CA ASN A 527 9.99 33.77 -51.90
C ASN A 527 9.17 32.87 -52.82
N THR A 528 7.91 32.57 -52.46
CA THR A 528 6.70 32.88 -53.28
C THR A 528 5.44 32.87 -52.40
N ILE A 529 4.69 33.97 -52.40
CA ILE A 529 3.30 34.12 -51.93
C ILE A 529 2.44 34.38 -53.17
N THR A 530 1.23 33.83 -53.22
CA THR A 530 0.14 34.34 -54.08
C THR A 530 -1.14 34.56 -53.26
N ASN A 531 -1.73 35.73 -53.50
CA ASN A 531 -2.87 36.41 -52.87
C ASN A 531 -4.25 35.81 -53.20
N SER A 532 -5.26 36.17 -52.38
CA SER A 532 -6.42 36.96 -52.86
C SER A 532 -7.32 37.53 -51.74
N SER A 533 -7.46 38.87 -51.74
CA SER A 533 -8.62 39.78 -51.47
C SER A 533 -9.65 39.46 -50.36
N VAL A 534 -9.92 40.28 -49.32
CA VAL A 534 -10.38 41.70 -49.21
C VAL A 534 -11.81 41.91 -49.74
N ASN A 535 -12.86 42.05 -48.91
CA ASN A 535 -13.53 43.28 -48.38
C ASN A 535 -14.88 42.83 -47.73
N HIS A 536 -15.62 43.50 -46.84
CA HIS A 536 -15.85 44.92 -46.57
C HIS A 536 -16.49 45.12 -45.16
N ILE A 537 -16.22 46.29 -44.58
CA ILE A 537 -16.74 46.87 -43.32
C ILE A 537 -18.13 47.52 -43.54
N ASN A 538 -19.03 47.52 -42.54
CA ASN A 538 -19.70 48.73 -42.04
C ASN A 538 -20.50 48.52 -40.74
N SER A 539 -20.23 49.41 -39.79
CA SER A 539 -20.95 49.69 -38.55
C SER A 539 -22.10 50.68 -38.80
N VAL A 540 -23.04 50.79 -37.84
CA VAL A 540 -23.52 52.05 -37.20
C VAL A 540 -24.93 51.91 -36.59
N ASN A 541 -24.97 52.16 -35.26
CA ASN A 541 -25.97 52.82 -34.39
C ASN A 541 -27.36 52.23 -34.01
N SER A 542 -27.46 51.91 -32.70
CA SER A 542 -28.38 52.38 -31.64
C SER A 542 -29.88 52.63 -31.93
N THR A 543 -30.77 52.18 -31.01
CA THR A 543 -31.52 52.99 -30.01
C THR A 543 -32.73 52.21 -29.39
N ILE A 544 -32.70 52.00 -28.06
CA ILE A 544 -33.78 52.08 -27.01
C ILE A 544 -35.14 51.32 -27.18
N VAL A 545 -35.34 50.20 -26.41
CA VAL A 545 -36.28 49.90 -25.26
C VAL A 545 -37.79 50.35 -25.35
N PRO A 546 -38.86 49.71 -24.76
CA PRO A 546 -38.97 48.66 -23.69
C PRO A 546 -40.12 47.58 -23.80
N VAL A 547 -40.25 46.76 -22.71
CA VAL A 547 -41.42 46.04 -22.10
C VAL A 547 -42.12 44.91 -22.90
N ASN A 548 -42.57 43.77 -22.35
CA ASN A 548 -43.01 43.39 -21.00
C ASN A 548 -43.18 41.85 -20.84
N LYS A 549 -43.04 41.34 -19.60
CA LYS A 549 -43.69 40.14 -18.96
C LYS A 549 -43.37 38.72 -19.50
N GLU A 550 -43.23 37.65 -18.73
CA GLU A 550 -43.57 37.32 -17.33
C GLU A 550 -42.82 36.03 -16.88
N ASN A 551 -42.26 36.06 -15.66
CA ASN A 551 -42.12 35.03 -14.59
C ASN A 551 -41.88 33.52 -14.87
N SER A 552 -40.77 32.98 -14.31
CA SER A 552 -40.70 32.05 -13.15
C SER A 552 -39.30 31.38 -13.08
N ILE A 553 -38.38 31.85 -12.23
CA ILE A 553 -38.03 31.38 -10.86
C ILE A 553 -37.82 29.86 -10.73
N HIS A 554 -36.56 29.42 -10.61
CA HIS A 554 -36.06 28.77 -9.39
C HIS A 554 -34.55 29.00 -9.19
N GLN A 555 -34.20 29.31 -7.95
CA GLN A 555 -33.01 30.00 -7.49
C GLN A 555 -31.82 29.08 -7.19
N CYS A 556 -30.63 29.49 -7.63
CA CYS A 556 -29.35 29.15 -7.02
C CYS A 556 -29.25 29.72 -5.60
N LYS A 557 -28.72 28.94 -4.66
CA LYS A 557 -28.24 29.44 -3.36
C LYS A 557 -26.71 29.42 -3.34
N THR A 558 -26.13 30.60 -3.29
CA THR A 558 -24.79 30.88 -2.75
C THR A 558 -24.89 31.11 -1.22
N PRO A 559 -23.86 30.78 -0.42
CA PRO A 559 -23.81 31.12 1.00
C PRO A 559 -22.99 32.41 1.22
N ILE A 560 -23.45 33.28 2.12
CA ILE A 560 -22.66 34.39 2.67
C ILE A 560 -22.79 34.41 4.21
N ASN A 561 -21.62 34.23 4.82
CA ASN A 561 -21.02 34.81 6.03
C ASN A 561 -21.54 34.62 7.48
N HIS A 562 -20.56 34.15 8.27
CA HIS A 562 -20.10 34.61 9.60
C HIS A 562 -21.07 34.72 10.78
N LEU A 563 -20.77 33.95 11.84
CA LEU A 563 -20.92 34.41 13.21
C LEU A 563 -19.68 34.05 14.03
N VAL A 564 -18.98 35.10 14.49
CA VAL A 564 -17.94 35.09 15.52
C VAL A 564 -18.61 35.54 16.81
N ILE A 565 -18.50 34.78 17.90
CA ILE A 565 -18.75 35.26 19.28
C ILE A 565 -17.69 34.67 20.21
N TYR A 566 -17.05 35.56 20.97
CA TYR A 566 -16.02 35.32 21.99
C TYR A 566 -16.60 35.08 23.40
N HIS A 567 -15.84 34.31 24.19
CA HIS A 567 -15.69 34.27 25.66
C HIS A 567 -16.90 34.09 26.61
N TYR A 568 -16.76 33.12 27.53
CA TYR A 568 -16.90 33.38 28.98
C TYR A 568 -15.98 32.43 29.80
N LEU A 569 -15.10 33.04 30.60
CA LEU A 569 -14.49 32.45 31.79
C LEU A 569 -15.55 32.42 32.92
N ASN A 570 -15.54 31.40 33.78
CA ASN A 570 -15.84 31.62 35.19
C ASN A 570 -15.09 30.60 36.07
N LEU A 571 -14.26 31.15 36.95
CA LEU A 571 -13.68 30.54 38.14
C LEU A 571 -14.76 30.34 39.21
N TYR A 572 -14.66 29.25 39.98
CA TYR A 572 -14.64 29.21 41.47
C TYR A 572 -14.81 27.76 41.96
N ASN A 573 -13.69 27.10 42.28
CA ASN A 573 -13.28 26.71 43.64
C ASN A 573 -11.92 26.03 43.61
#